data_AF-A0A2H0EVM8-F1
#
_entry.id   AF-A0A2H0EVM8-F1
#
_cell.length_a   1.000
_cell.length_b   1.000
_cell.length_c   1.000
_cell.angle_alpha   90.00
_cell.angle_beta   90.00
_cell.angle_gamma   90.00
#
_symmetry.space_group_name_H-M   'P 1'
#
loop_
_entity.id
_entity.type
_entity.pdbx_description
1 polymer ?
#
loop_
_entity_poly.entity_id
_entity_poly.type
_entity_poly.pdbx_seq_one_letter_code
_entity_poly.pdbx_strand_id
1 'polypeptide(L)'
;MDFTLPPEAEAYRARVAAFVEAEILPLEADPANFADHDNIPEPVLARVRDKVKAAGLWAPNVPVARGGLGLPFVALAAAYEEMNRALFGPACFNAAAPDDGNMRLLHTVGTEAQQAWIAPVVRGEMRSAFAMTEPAPGAGSDPGMMRTRAERRG
;
A
#
# COMPACT_ATOMS: atom_id res chain seq x y z
N MET A 1 26.76 10.45 15.20
CA MET A 1 25.78 9.49 14.66
C MET A 1 25.43 9.98 13.27
N ASP A 2 25.48 9.10 12.28
CA ASP A 2 25.15 9.44 10.89
C ASP A 2 23.71 8.99 10.60
N PHE A 3 22.89 9.91 10.08
CA PHE A 3 21.48 9.72 9.76
C PHE A 3 21.21 9.85 8.26
N THR A 4 22.26 9.92 7.46
CA THR A 4 22.15 10.01 6.00
C THR A 4 21.51 8.73 5.47
N LEU A 5 20.53 8.87 4.58
CA LEU A 5 19.95 7.71 3.90
C LEU A 5 21.00 7.02 3.02
N PRO A 6 20.99 5.68 2.94
CA PRO A 6 21.79 4.96 1.94
C PRO A 6 21.52 5.51 0.53
N PRO A 7 22.54 5.57 -0.35
CA PRO A 7 22.38 6.16 -1.68
C PRO A 7 21.22 5.56 -2.50
N GLU A 8 20.99 4.24 -2.42
CA GLU A 8 19.85 3.62 -3.11
C GLU A 8 18.49 4.04 -2.53
N ALA A 9 18.40 4.24 -1.22
CA ALA A 9 17.18 4.69 -0.55
C ALA A 9 16.85 6.13 -0.91
N GLU A 10 17.87 7.01 -0.91
CA GLU A 10 17.71 8.41 -1.33
C GLU A 10 17.34 8.53 -2.81
N ALA A 11 17.98 7.75 -3.68
CA ALA A 11 17.66 7.72 -5.11
C ALA A 11 16.21 7.27 -5.36
N TYR A 12 15.72 6.29 -4.59
CA TYR A 12 14.32 5.86 -4.68
C TYR A 12 13.37 6.94 -4.15
N ARG A 13 13.64 7.50 -2.96
CA ARG A 13 12.87 8.60 -2.36
C ARG A 13 12.72 9.77 -3.34
N ALA A 14 13.83 10.23 -3.94
CA ALA A 14 13.83 11.33 -4.88
C ALA A 14 12.97 11.08 -6.13
N ARG A 15 12.97 9.84 -6.65
CA ARG A 15 12.09 9.45 -7.76
C ARG A 15 10.62 9.44 -7.38
N VAL A 16 10.30 8.97 -6.16
CA VAL A 16 8.93 9.04 -5.63
C VAL A 16 8.49 10.50 -5.46
N ALA A 17 9.33 11.35 -4.87
CA ALA A 17 9.05 12.78 -4.70
C ALA A 17 8.73 13.46 -6.04
N ALA A 18 9.57 13.23 -7.05
CA ALA A 18 9.37 13.77 -8.39
C ALA A 18 8.08 13.25 -9.05
N PHE A 19 7.77 11.97 -8.89
CA PHE A 19 6.54 11.37 -9.42
C PHE A 19 5.29 11.95 -8.74
N VAL A 20 5.30 12.08 -7.40
CA VAL A 20 4.19 12.66 -6.64
C VAL A 20 3.93 14.10 -7.09
N GLU A 21 4.99 14.90 -7.21
CA GLU A 21 4.91 16.30 -7.65
C GLU A 21 4.34 16.44 -9.06
N ALA A 22 4.84 15.65 -10.01
CA ALA A 22 4.50 15.79 -11.42
C ALA A 22 3.16 15.12 -11.80
N GLU A 23 2.82 14.00 -11.17
CA GLU A 23 1.76 13.11 -11.64
C GLU A 23 0.57 12.96 -10.68
N ILE A 24 0.76 13.20 -9.37
CA ILE A 24 -0.29 12.94 -8.37
C ILE A 24 -0.88 14.24 -7.81
N LEU A 25 -0.06 15.20 -7.37
CA LEU A 25 -0.56 16.49 -6.84
C LEU A 25 -1.44 17.25 -7.86
N PRO A 26 -1.14 17.29 -9.17
CA PRO A 26 -2.02 17.94 -10.13
C PRO A 26 -3.39 17.25 -10.27
N LEU A 27 -3.50 15.95 -9.99
CA LEU A 27 -4.78 15.24 -10.01
C LEU A 27 -5.64 15.67 -8.83
N GLU A 28 -5.04 15.84 -7.65
CA GLU A 28 -5.72 16.29 -6.43
C GLU A 28 -6.16 17.75 -6.49
N ALA A 29 -5.54 18.56 -7.36
CA ALA A 29 -5.97 19.94 -7.58
C ALA A 29 -7.29 20.05 -8.36
N ASP A 30 -7.72 18.98 -9.04
CA ASP A 30 -8.96 18.95 -9.82
C ASP A 30 -10.04 18.14 -9.07
N PRO A 31 -11.11 18.80 -8.59
CA PRO A 31 -12.21 18.15 -7.89
C PRO A 31 -12.89 17.02 -8.68
N ALA A 32 -12.78 17.00 -10.02
CA ALA A 32 -13.32 15.92 -10.84
C ALA A 32 -12.60 14.57 -10.63
N ASN A 33 -11.41 14.58 -10.02
CA ASN A 33 -10.67 13.37 -9.67
C ASN A 33 -11.00 12.85 -8.26
N PHE A 34 -12.07 13.34 -7.62
CA PHE A 34 -12.57 12.81 -6.35
C PHE A 34 -13.92 12.14 -6.55
N ALA A 35 -14.06 10.95 -5.98
CA ALA A 35 -15.31 10.25 -5.78
C ALA A 35 -15.82 10.50 -4.35
N ASP A 36 -16.93 9.85 -3.98
CA ASP A 36 -17.49 9.92 -2.63
C ASP A 36 -16.42 9.59 -1.56
N HIS A 37 -16.52 10.29 -0.43
CA HIS A 37 -15.59 10.16 0.71
C HIS A 37 -14.12 10.45 0.37
N ASP A 38 -13.89 11.40 -0.53
CA ASP A 38 -12.56 11.86 -0.96
C ASP A 38 -11.70 10.73 -1.58
N ASN A 39 -12.35 9.69 -2.11
CA ASN A 39 -11.66 8.58 -2.74
C ASN A 39 -11.19 8.93 -4.15
N ILE A 40 -10.08 8.34 -4.59
CA ILE A 40 -9.69 8.35 -6.00
C ILE A 40 -10.61 7.44 -6.82
N PRO A 41 -11.21 7.92 -7.94
CA PRO A 41 -11.97 7.08 -8.86
C PRO A 41 -11.11 5.97 -9.46
N GLU A 42 -11.65 4.76 -9.58
CA GLU A 42 -10.91 3.59 -10.10
C GLU A 42 -10.26 3.83 -11.47
N PRO A 43 -10.90 4.48 -12.47
CA PRO A 43 -10.26 4.73 -13.76
C PRO A 43 -9.06 5.69 -13.65
N VAL A 44 -9.13 6.67 -12.74
CA VAL A 44 -8.01 7.60 -12.49
C VAL A 44 -6.87 6.86 -11.81
N LEU A 45 -7.17 6.08 -10.77
CA LEU A 45 -6.21 5.26 -10.07
C LEU A 45 -5.49 4.30 -11.03
N ALA A 46 -6.23 3.53 -11.83
CA ALA A 46 -5.67 2.58 -12.78
C ALA A 46 -4.66 3.24 -13.72
N ARG A 47 -5.01 4.40 -14.30
CA ARG A 47 -4.11 5.17 -15.19
C ARG A 47 -2.81 5.59 -14.49
N VAL A 48 -2.88 6.03 -13.24
CA VAL A 48 -1.69 6.44 -12.49
C VAL A 48 -0.85 5.22 -12.09
N ARG A 49 -1.50 4.12 -11.70
CA ARG A 49 -0.82 2.86 -11.39
C ARG A 49 -0.03 2.32 -12.59
N ASP A 50 -0.55 2.45 -13.80
CA ASP A 50 0.18 2.09 -15.03
C ASP A 50 1.44 2.96 -15.21
N LYS A 51 1.34 4.27 -14.95
CA LYS A 51 2.50 5.17 -14.95
C LYS A 51 3.52 4.81 -13.88
N VAL A 52 3.08 4.49 -12.66
CA VAL A 52 3.95 4.04 -11.56
C VAL A 52 4.68 2.74 -11.92
N LYS A 53 3.98 1.77 -12.52
CA LYS A 53 4.56 0.51 -13.00
C LYS A 53 5.60 0.77 -14.08
N ALA A 54 5.27 1.60 -15.08
CA ALA A 54 6.20 2.01 -16.14
C ALA A 54 7.43 2.76 -15.61
N ALA A 55 7.25 3.54 -14.54
CA ALA A 55 8.33 4.24 -13.85
C ALA A 55 9.15 3.33 -12.93
N GLY A 56 8.79 2.06 -12.73
CA GLY A 56 9.51 1.13 -11.86
C GLY A 56 9.45 1.50 -10.38
N LEU A 57 8.30 2.02 -9.92
CA LEU A 57 8.06 2.45 -8.52
C LEU A 57 6.98 1.61 -7.81
N TRP A 58 6.54 0.52 -8.43
CA TRP A 58 5.38 -0.27 -8.01
C TRP A 58 5.67 -1.22 -6.83
N ALA A 59 4.75 -1.28 -5.86
CA ALA A 59 4.76 -2.22 -4.73
C ALA A 59 6.12 -2.32 -4.01
N PRO A 60 6.65 -1.21 -3.46
CA PRO A 60 8.01 -1.16 -2.94
C PRO A 60 8.25 -2.09 -1.74
N ASN A 61 7.22 -2.35 -0.95
CA ASN A 61 7.24 -3.17 0.26
C ASN A 61 7.23 -4.68 0.00
N VAL A 62 6.87 -5.10 -1.22
CA VAL A 62 6.70 -6.51 -1.59
C VAL A 62 8.03 -7.07 -2.09
N PRO A 63 8.45 -8.30 -1.71
CA PRO A 63 9.68 -8.90 -2.20
C PRO A 63 9.75 -9.01 -3.73
N VAL A 64 10.97 -8.92 -4.27
CA VAL A 64 11.22 -9.06 -5.72
C VAL A 64 10.68 -10.37 -6.27
N ALA A 65 10.86 -11.49 -5.56
CA ALA A 65 10.35 -12.80 -5.95
C ALA A 65 8.81 -12.87 -6.07
N ARG A 66 8.10 -11.86 -5.57
CA ARG A 66 6.63 -11.73 -5.60
C ARG A 66 6.16 -10.60 -6.53
N GLY A 67 7.07 -9.88 -7.19
CA GLY A 67 6.76 -8.83 -8.16
C GLY A 67 6.79 -7.40 -7.62
N GLY A 68 7.34 -7.18 -6.42
CA GLY A 68 7.63 -5.84 -5.89
C GLY A 68 9.11 -5.47 -5.96
N LEU A 69 9.53 -4.48 -5.18
CA LEU A 69 10.93 -4.00 -5.15
C LEU A 69 11.74 -4.47 -3.94
N GLY A 70 11.08 -5.01 -2.90
CA GLY A 70 11.73 -5.55 -1.70
C GLY A 70 12.56 -4.51 -0.94
N LEU A 71 12.10 -3.26 -0.88
CA LEU A 71 12.85 -2.19 -0.23
C LEU A 71 12.98 -2.44 1.29
N PRO A 72 14.14 -2.11 1.88
CA PRO A 72 14.30 -2.14 3.33
C PRO A 72 13.43 -1.08 3.99
N PHE A 73 13.08 -1.30 5.26
CA PHE A 73 12.18 -0.42 6.02
C PHE A 73 12.58 1.05 6.04
N VAL A 74 13.87 1.36 6.14
CA VAL A 74 14.36 2.75 6.13
C VAL A 74 14.05 3.43 4.79
N ALA A 75 14.22 2.72 3.68
CA ALA A 75 13.88 3.23 2.35
C ALA A 75 12.35 3.35 2.17
N LEU A 76 11.58 2.40 2.71
CA LEU A 76 10.11 2.48 2.72
C LEU A 76 9.63 3.70 3.51
N ALA A 77 10.17 3.95 4.71
CA ALA A 77 9.79 5.10 5.53
C ALA A 77 10.03 6.42 4.78
N ALA A 78 11.22 6.60 4.21
CA ALA A 78 11.54 7.77 3.40
C ALA A 78 10.62 7.91 2.17
N ALA A 79 10.32 6.79 1.49
CA ALA A 79 9.39 6.82 0.36
C ALA A 79 7.96 7.18 0.78
N TYR A 80 7.49 6.66 1.91
CA TYR A 80 6.16 6.96 2.45
C TYR A 80 6.00 8.43 2.82
N GLU A 81 7.04 9.09 3.32
CA GLU A 81 7.01 10.54 3.56
C GLU A 81 6.69 11.30 2.26
N GLU A 82 7.31 10.92 1.14
CA GLU A 82 7.03 11.54 -0.16
C GLU A 82 5.67 11.14 -0.73
N MET A 83 5.29 9.86 -0.64
CA MET A 83 3.97 9.40 -1.11
C MET A 83 2.83 10.13 -0.40
N ASN A 84 2.94 10.34 0.91
CA ASN A 84 1.90 10.98 1.72
C ASN A 84 1.88 12.51 1.63
N ARG A 85 2.73 13.13 0.79
CA ARG A 85 2.53 14.54 0.40
C ARG A 85 1.25 14.74 -0.41
N ALA A 86 0.69 13.66 -0.95
CA ALA A 86 -0.52 13.59 -1.76
C ALA A 86 -1.50 12.57 -1.14
N LEU A 87 -2.79 12.91 -1.08
CA LEU A 87 -3.86 12.03 -0.58
C LEU A 87 -3.93 10.69 -1.32
N PHE A 88 -3.75 10.69 -2.63
CA PHE A 88 -3.83 9.51 -3.49
C PHE A 88 -2.53 8.70 -3.52
N GLY A 89 -1.42 9.27 -3.04
CA GLY A 89 -0.07 8.77 -3.24
C GLY A 89 0.09 7.28 -2.94
N PRO A 90 -0.07 6.82 -1.69
CA PRO A 90 0.14 5.42 -1.33
C PRO A 90 -0.71 4.45 -2.19
N ALA A 91 -1.94 4.81 -2.56
CA ALA A 91 -2.79 3.97 -3.38
C ALA A 91 -2.25 3.80 -4.81
N CYS A 92 -1.68 4.86 -5.38
CA CYS A 92 -1.02 4.84 -6.70
C CYS A 92 0.21 3.92 -6.74
N PHE A 93 0.93 3.77 -5.63
CA PHE A 93 2.11 2.90 -5.52
C PHE A 93 1.81 1.45 -5.10
N ASN A 94 0.54 1.09 -4.91
CA ASN A 94 0.12 -0.16 -4.27
C ASN A 94 0.68 -0.34 -2.84
N ALA A 95 0.81 0.78 -2.14
CA ALA A 95 1.45 0.89 -0.84
C ALA A 95 0.48 1.43 0.22
N ALA A 96 -0.82 1.56 -0.09
CA ALA A 96 -1.84 1.97 0.86
C ALA A 96 -2.26 0.83 1.78
N ALA A 97 -2.59 1.17 3.03
CA ALA A 97 -3.32 0.26 3.90
C ALA A 97 -4.75 0.03 3.34
N PRO A 98 -5.33 -1.17 3.53
CA PRO A 98 -4.76 -2.33 4.22
C PRO A 98 -3.89 -3.22 3.32
N ASP A 99 -3.82 -2.97 2.00
CA ASP A 99 -3.12 -3.81 1.04
C ASP A 99 -1.64 -4.00 1.36
N ASP A 100 -0.92 -2.91 1.65
CA ASP A 100 0.48 -2.96 2.06
C ASP A 100 0.71 -3.92 3.24
N GLY A 101 -0.03 -3.71 4.33
CA GLY A 101 0.09 -4.51 5.54
C GLY A 101 -0.29 -5.98 5.32
N ASN A 102 -1.38 -6.23 4.58
CA ASN A 102 -1.86 -7.58 4.30
C ASN A 102 -0.91 -8.36 3.39
N MET A 103 -0.35 -7.73 2.34
CA MET A 103 0.68 -8.35 1.50
C MET A 103 1.90 -8.74 2.33
N ARG A 104 2.36 -7.85 3.22
CA ARG A 104 3.51 -8.11 4.09
C ARG A 104 3.23 -9.20 5.12
N LEU A 105 2.05 -9.19 5.75
CA LEU A 105 1.64 -10.19 6.74
C LEU A 105 1.57 -11.58 6.11
N LEU A 106 0.81 -11.73 5.02
CA LEU A 106 0.68 -13.02 4.33
C LEU A 106 2.02 -13.54 3.80
N HIS A 107 2.92 -12.65 3.34
CA HIS A 107 4.26 -13.06 2.94
C HIS A 107 5.07 -13.61 4.13
N THR A 108 4.91 -13.00 5.30
CA THR A 108 5.68 -13.35 6.50
C THR A 108 5.20 -14.65 7.16
N VAL A 109 3.88 -14.85 7.26
CA VAL A 109 3.30 -15.95 8.06
C VAL A 109 2.41 -16.92 7.28
N GLY A 110 2.08 -16.62 6.02
CA GLY A 110 1.18 -17.45 5.23
C GLY A 110 1.84 -18.76 4.78
N THR A 111 1.07 -19.85 4.73
CA THR A 111 1.48 -21.08 4.06
C THR A 111 1.61 -20.88 2.54
N GLU A 112 2.26 -21.78 1.81
CA GLU A 112 2.36 -21.67 0.34
C GLU A 112 1.00 -21.51 -0.34
N ALA A 113 0.00 -22.27 0.12
CA ALA A 113 -1.38 -22.17 -0.37
C ALA A 113 -2.01 -20.80 -0.06
N GLN A 114 -1.71 -20.21 1.11
CA GLN A 114 -2.19 -18.87 1.47
C GLN A 114 -1.45 -17.76 0.72
N GLN A 115 -0.17 -17.96 0.39
CA GLN A 115 0.62 -16.97 -0.36
C GLN A 115 0.14 -16.81 -1.80
N ALA A 116 -0.65 -17.75 -2.35
CA ALA A 116 -1.32 -17.59 -3.65
C ALA A 116 -2.25 -16.37 -3.69
N TRP A 117 -2.85 -15.98 -2.55
CA TRP A 117 -3.74 -14.82 -2.45
C TRP A 117 -3.01 -13.48 -2.58
N ILE A 118 -1.69 -13.45 -2.36
CA ILE A 118 -0.88 -12.22 -2.43
C ILE A 118 -0.74 -11.76 -3.89
N ALA A 119 -0.54 -12.70 -4.82
CA ALA A 119 -0.20 -12.38 -6.20
C ALA A 119 -1.21 -11.42 -6.91
N PRO A 120 -2.54 -11.62 -6.84
CA PRO A 120 -3.48 -10.66 -7.42
C PRO A 120 -3.46 -9.29 -6.74
N VAL A 121 -3.20 -9.22 -5.42
CA VAL A 121 -3.06 -7.93 -4.71
C VAL A 121 -1.82 -7.19 -5.17
N VAL A 122 -0.68 -7.89 -5.31
CA VAL A 122 0.56 -7.30 -5.82
C VAL A 122 0.40 -6.79 -7.25
N ARG A 123 -0.36 -7.48 -8.10
CA ARG A 123 -0.65 -7.00 -9.47
C ARG A 123 -1.59 -5.80 -9.51
N GLY A 124 -2.28 -5.50 -8.40
CA GLY A 124 -3.29 -4.45 -8.30
C GLY A 124 -4.65 -4.86 -8.88
N GLU A 125 -4.88 -6.17 -9.06
CA GLU A 125 -6.13 -6.75 -9.59
C GLU A 125 -7.16 -7.00 -8.49
N MET A 126 -6.73 -7.01 -7.23
CA MET A 126 -7.56 -7.24 -6.07
C MET A 126 -7.17 -6.27 -4.95
N ARG A 127 -8.18 -5.78 -4.22
CA ARG A 127 -7.99 -5.07 -2.96
C ARG A 127 -8.31 -6.01 -1.81
N SER A 128 -7.58 -5.85 -0.72
CA SER A 128 -7.78 -6.56 0.53
C SER A 128 -8.51 -5.69 1.54
N ALA A 129 -8.95 -6.32 2.63
CA ALA A 129 -9.55 -5.65 3.77
C ALA A 129 -8.90 -6.15 5.05
N PHE A 130 -8.90 -5.32 6.08
CA PHE A 130 -8.57 -5.73 7.44
C PHE A 130 -9.81 -5.58 8.31
N ALA A 131 -10.35 -6.71 8.78
CA ALA A 131 -11.56 -6.76 9.58
C ALA A 131 -11.21 -7.11 11.03
N MET A 132 -11.17 -6.09 11.89
CA MET A 132 -10.89 -6.23 13.33
C MET A 132 -11.95 -5.53 14.18
N THR A 133 -12.31 -4.30 13.81
CA THR A 133 -13.32 -3.51 14.53
C THR A 133 -14.70 -4.14 14.41
N GLU A 134 -15.43 -4.18 15.53
CA GLU A 134 -16.80 -4.69 15.63
C GLU A 134 -17.70 -3.61 16.29
N PRO A 135 -19.01 -3.57 15.97
CA PRO A 135 -19.95 -2.69 16.65
C PRO A 135 -19.99 -2.93 18.16
N ALA A 136 -20.32 -1.90 18.94
CA ALA A 136 -20.50 -2.05 20.37
C ALA A 136 -21.52 -3.17 20.67
N PRO A 137 -21.20 -4.12 21.58
CA PRO A 137 -20.13 -4.07 22.58
C PRO A 137 -18.90 -4.94 22.22
N GLY A 138 -18.54 -5.02 20.94
CA GLY A 138 -17.37 -5.73 20.41
C GLY A 138 -16.06 -4.92 20.45
N ALA A 139 -15.12 -5.28 19.58
CA ALA A 139 -13.77 -4.73 19.55
C ALA A 139 -13.63 -3.36 18.86
N GLY A 140 -12.75 -2.51 19.43
CA GLY A 140 -12.32 -1.24 18.87
C GLY A 140 -10.82 -1.06 19.11
N SER A 141 -10.46 -0.13 20.01
CA SER A 141 -9.07 0.03 20.47
C SER A 141 -8.56 -1.18 21.27
N ASP A 142 -9.47 -1.97 21.86
CA ASP A 142 -9.15 -3.26 22.48
C ASP A 142 -9.58 -4.42 21.56
N PRO A 143 -8.64 -5.02 20.80
CA PRO A 143 -8.94 -6.19 19.97
C PRO A 143 -9.20 -7.46 20.78
N GLY A 144 -8.83 -7.51 22.06
CA GLY A 144 -9.12 -8.64 22.96
C GLY A 144 -10.61 -8.83 23.23
N MET A 145 -11.42 -7.81 22.96
CA MET A 145 -12.89 -7.85 23.09
C MET A 145 -13.62 -8.45 21.87
N MET A 146 -12.89 -8.92 20.85
CA MET A 146 -13.51 -9.47 19.64
C MET A 146 -14.50 -10.60 19.97
N ARG A 147 -15.67 -10.53 19.34
CA ARG A 147 -16.79 -11.47 19.52
C ARG A 147 -16.94 -12.42 18.35
N THR A 148 -16.38 -12.10 17.19
CA THR A 148 -16.31 -12.99 16.02
C THR A 148 -15.61 -14.29 16.42
N ARG A 149 -16.22 -15.43 16.10
CA ARG A 149 -15.69 -16.76 16.45
C ARG A 149 -15.35 -17.55 15.20
N ALA A 150 -14.20 -18.21 15.25
CA ALA A 150 -13.84 -19.25 14.28
C ALA A 150 -13.89 -20.61 14.98
N GLU A 151 -14.83 -21.46 14.57
CA GLU A 151 -14.93 -22.85 15.05
C GLU A 151 -14.32 -23.78 14.00
N ARG A 152 -13.33 -24.59 14.40
CA ARG A 152 -12.71 -25.57 13.50
C ARG A 152 -13.72 -26.67 13.15
N ARG A 153 -14.06 -26.81 11.88
CA ARG A 153 -14.89 -27.89 11.34
C ARG A 153 -14.10 -28.67 10.28
N GLY A 154 -13.74 -29.91 10.59
CA GLY A 154 -12.85 -30.75 9.78
C GLY A 154 -12.00 -31.65 10.65
#